data_AF-A0AAE0U7S3-F1
#
_entry.id   AF-A0AAE0U7S3-F1
#
_cell.length_a   1.000
_cell.length_b   1.000
_cell.length_c   1.000
_cell.angle_alpha   90.00
_cell.angle_beta   90.00
_cell.angle_gamma   90.00
#
_symmetry.space_group_name_H-M   'P 1'
#
loop_
_entity.id
_entity.type
_entity.pdbx_description
1 polymer ?
#
loop_
_entity_poly.entity_id
_entity_poly.type
_entity_poly.pdbx_seq_one_letter_code
_entity_poly.pdbx_strand_id
1 'polypeptide(L)'
;MQKSELDNANPTILNVSELPSRRRTGGTARHGPDSKYDHIVFQKQVWPGISSRAVSSWPSDEEEDDDDDTPIEEPIDEQEIYDLISTISDPEHPHTLGQLSVVRLPDIHVTRPANAWSDPQSLTTVLVELTPTINHCSLATVIGLAVRCRLEQALPPSYRVDVRMKDGSHAQDDQVNKQLKDKERVAAALENDTLRSVLDKMLETCA
;
A
#
# COMPACT_ATOMS: atom_id res chain seq x y z
N MET A 1 9.65 30.98 22.37
CA MET A 1 9.95 29.83 21.49
C MET A 1 9.14 28.67 22.04
N GLN A 2 7.97 28.38 21.45
CA GLN A 2 7.22 27.18 21.80
C GLN A 2 8.07 25.99 21.32
N LYS A 3 8.44 25.12 22.25
CA LYS A 3 9.08 23.84 21.94
C LYS A 3 7.98 23.04 21.24
N SER A 4 8.04 22.94 19.91
CA SER A 4 7.17 22.03 19.16
C SER A 4 7.48 20.62 19.68
N GLU A 5 6.53 20.04 20.42
CA GLU A 5 6.59 18.63 20.76
C GLU A 5 6.58 17.84 19.44
N LEU A 6 7.54 16.93 19.31
CA LEU A 6 7.70 16.11 18.12
C LEU A 6 6.55 15.10 18.06
N ASP A 7 5.86 15.03 16.92
CA ASP A 7 4.66 14.21 16.71
C ASP A 7 4.83 12.71 17.04
N ASN A 8 6.06 12.17 17.08
CA ASN A 8 6.34 10.75 17.35
C ASN A 8 7.51 10.53 18.35
N ALA A 9 7.81 11.51 19.19
CA ALA A 9 8.82 11.31 20.23
C ALA A 9 8.31 10.31 21.28
N ASN A 10 8.98 9.15 21.38
CA ASN A 10 8.54 7.97 22.16
C ASN A 10 7.32 7.26 21.53
N PRO A 11 7.51 6.57 20.39
CA PRO A 11 6.43 5.92 19.68
C PRO A 11 5.71 4.90 20.55
N THR A 12 4.38 4.92 20.54
CA THR A 12 3.61 3.80 21.08
C THR A 12 3.70 2.66 20.08
N ILE A 13 4.29 1.54 20.48
CA ILE A 13 4.42 0.37 19.62
C ILE A 13 3.01 -0.19 19.40
N LEU A 14 2.52 -0.08 18.17
CA LEU A 14 1.21 -0.60 17.80
C LEU A 14 1.26 -2.12 17.60
N ASN A 15 0.18 -2.80 17.98
CA ASN A 15 0.00 -4.19 17.58
C ASN A 15 -0.31 -4.27 16.08
N VAL A 16 0.04 -5.39 15.44
CA VAL A 16 -0.25 -5.59 14.00
C VAL A 16 -1.75 -5.44 13.70
N SER A 17 -2.61 -5.86 14.63
CA SER A 17 -4.07 -5.71 14.51
C SER A 17 -4.59 -4.27 14.62
N GLU A 18 -3.77 -3.34 15.12
CA GLU A 18 -4.11 -1.92 15.28
C GLU A 18 -3.69 -1.08 14.06
N LEU A 19 -2.93 -1.67 13.13
CA LEU A 19 -2.54 -0.99 11.90
C LEU A 19 -3.77 -0.73 11.02
N PRO A 20 -3.88 0.46 10.40
CA PRO A 20 -4.87 0.72 9.36
C PRO A 20 -4.78 -0.38 8.31
N SER A 21 -5.83 -1.20 8.20
CA SER A 21 -5.88 -2.28 7.21
C SER A 21 -7.17 -2.18 6.42
N ARG A 22 -7.10 -2.61 5.16
CA ARG A 22 -8.29 -2.82 4.33
C ARG A 22 -9.16 -3.87 5.02
N ARG A 23 -10.14 -3.46 5.83
CA ARG A 23 -11.26 -4.33 6.20
C ARG A 23 -11.96 -4.65 4.90
N ARG A 24 -11.60 -5.76 4.25
CA ARG A 24 -12.48 -6.41 3.31
C ARG A 24 -13.75 -6.63 4.10
N THR A 25 -14.78 -5.82 3.86
CA THR A 25 -16.14 -6.25 4.10
C THR A 25 -16.32 -7.45 3.20
N GLY A 26 -15.85 -8.61 3.65
CA GLY A 26 -16.32 -9.89 3.15
C GLY A 26 -17.82 -9.76 3.23
N GLY A 27 -18.48 -9.79 2.06
CA GLY A 27 -19.91 -9.57 1.95
C GLY A 27 -20.57 -10.31 3.10
N THR A 28 -21.24 -9.56 3.97
CA THR A 28 -21.85 -10.10 5.19
C THR A 28 -22.56 -11.39 4.79
N ALA A 29 -22.11 -12.54 5.30
CA ALA A 29 -22.76 -13.80 5.01
C ALA A 29 -24.21 -13.63 5.45
N ARG A 30 -25.13 -13.48 4.49
CA ARG A 30 -26.54 -13.15 4.73
C ARG A 30 -27.15 -14.28 5.55
N HIS A 31 -27.14 -14.17 6.87
CA HIS A 31 -27.80 -15.12 7.78
C HIS A 31 -29.22 -14.62 8.05
N GLY A 32 -30.03 -14.61 6.99
CA GLY A 32 -31.48 -14.43 7.06
C GLY A 32 -32.20 -15.74 6.71
N PRO A 33 -33.50 -15.88 6.96
CA PRO A 33 -34.27 -17.07 6.60
C PRO A 33 -34.22 -17.41 5.09
N ASP A 34 -33.83 -16.46 4.25
CA ASP A 34 -33.66 -16.61 2.80
C ASP A 34 -32.39 -17.37 2.37
N SER A 35 -31.42 -17.59 3.27
CA SER A 35 -30.25 -18.43 2.98
C SER A 35 -30.55 -19.93 3.00
N LYS A 36 -31.79 -20.32 3.34
CA LYS A 36 -32.23 -21.73 3.37
C LYS A 36 -32.07 -22.45 2.04
N TYR A 37 -32.09 -21.75 0.91
CA TYR A 37 -32.03 -22.35 -0.42
C TYR A 37 -30.71 -22.10 -1.16
N ASP A 38 -29.73 -21.47 -0.51
CA ASP A 38 -28.46 -21.08 -1.14
C ASP A 38 -27.70 -22.31 -1.70
N HIS A 39 -27.83 -23.45 -1.02
CA HIS A 39 -27.27 -24.75 -1.45
C HIS A 39 -28.01 -25.42 -2.61
N ILE A 40 -29.24 -24.98 -2.93
CA ILE A 40 -30.03 -25.47 -4.08
C ILE A 40 -29.74 -24.59 -5.30
N VAL A 41 -29.61 -23.27 -5.10
CA VAL A 41 -29.36 -22.30 -6.18
C VAL A 41 -27.90 -22.37 -6.65
N PHE A 42 -26.94 -22.46 -5.73
CA PHE A 42 -25.51 -22.56 -6.03
C PHE A 42 -24.98 -23.98 -5.85
N GLN A 43 -25.71 -24.98 -6.35
CA GLN A 43 -25.17 -26.33 -6.40
C GLN A 43 -24.03 -26.36 -7.43
N LYS A 44 -22.80 -26.18 -6.93
CA LYS A 44 -21.54 -26.27 -7.68
C LYS A 44 -21.47 -27.64 -8.36
N GLN A 45 -21.88 -27.70 -9.63
CA GLN A 45 -21.83 -28.94 -10.40
C GLN A 45 -20.37 -29.29 -10.70
N VAL A 46 -19.87 -30.29 -9.99
CA VAL A 46 -18.65 -31.01 -10.33
C VAL A 46 -18.97 -31.94 -11.50
N TRP A 47 -18.37 -31.71 -12.66
CA TRP A 47 -18.43 -32.67 -13.79
C TRP A 47 -17.11 -33.43 -13.88
N PRO A 48 -17.16 -34.75 -14.09
CA PRO A 48 -16.62 -35.22 -15.36
C PRO A 48 -17.50 -36.31 -15.99
N GLY A 49 -17.96 -36.03 -17.21
CA GLY A 49 -18.33 -37.06 -18.18
C GLY A 49 -19.76 -37.60 -18.09
N ILE A 50 -20.45 -37.46 -19.23
CA ILE A 50 -21.59 -38.25 -19.75
C ILE A 50 -22.93 -37.52 -19.80
N SER A 51 -23.37 -37.42 -21.07
CA SER A 51 -24.65 -37.04 -21.65
C SER A 51 -25.85 -37.82 -21.09
N SER A 52 -26.94 -37.13 -20.78
CA SER A 52 -28.27 -37.43 -21.36
C SER A 52 -29.30 -36.35 -21.02
N ARG A 53 -30.11 -36.04 -22.03
CA ARG A 53 -31.20 -35.07 -22.08
C ARG A 53 -32.19 -35.23 -20.91
N ALA A 54 -32.47 -34.15 -20.21
CA ALA A 54 -33.81 -33.85 -19.70
C ALA A 54 -34.00 -32.34 -19.62
N VAL A 55 -34.93 -31.89 -20.44
CA VAL A 55 -35.46 -30.54 -20.58
C VAL A 55 -35.91 -29.96 -19.24
N SER A 56 -35.54 -28.72 -18.97
CA SER A 56 -36.34 -27.83 -18.13
C SER A 56 -36.25 -26.46 -18.77
N SER A 57 -37.28 -26.16 -19.57
CA SER A 57 -37.52 -24.87 -20.20
C SER A 57 -37.67 -23.80 -19.11
N TRP A 58 -36.76 -22.84 -19.10
CA TRP A 58 -36.95 -21.56 -18.44
C TRP A 58 -37.58 -20.62 -19.48
N PRO A 59 -38.61 -19.82 -19.12
CA PRO A 59 -39.17 -18.85 -20.04
C PRO A 59 -38.11 -17.78 -20.32
N SER A 60 -37.90 -17.52 -21.61
CA SER A 60 -37.13 -16.41 -22.12
C SER A 60 -37.71 -15.09 -21.62
N ASP A 61 -37.02 -14.45 -20.70
CA ASP A 61 -36.99 -12.99 -20.63
C ASP A 61 -35.63 -12.58 -21.22
N GLU A 62 -35.70 -11.84 -22.32
CA GLU A 62 -34.57 -11.18 -22.94
C GLU A 62 -34.17 -10.01 -22.03
N GLU A 63 -33.33 -10.28 -21.03
CA GLU A 63 -32.46 -9.23 -20.48
C GLU A 63 -31.06 -9.52 -21.01
N GLU A 64 -30.55 -8.55 -21.76
CA GLU A 64 -29.19 -8.55 -22.29
C GLU A 64 -28.23 -8.57 -21.09
N ASP A 65 -27.72 -9.75 -20.72
CA ASP A 65 -26.55 -9.89 -19.86
C ASP A 65 -25.35 -9.32 -20.62
N ASP A 66 -25.22 -7.99 -20.59
CA ASP A 66 -24.00 -7.25 -20.93
C ASP A 66 -23.04 -7.36 -19.73
N ASP A 67 -22.74 -8.61 -19.34
CA ASP A 67 -21.64 -8.94 -18.43
C ASP A 67 -20.33 -8.78 -19.24
N ASP A 68 -19.99 -7.53 -19.60
CA ASP A 68 -18.60 -7.16 -19.86
C ASP A 68 -17.86 -7.17 -18.51
N ASP A 69 -17.60 -8.38 -18.03
CA ASP A 69 -16.83 -8.73 -16.84
C ASP A 69 -15.33 -8.46 -17.11
N THR A 70 -15.00 -7.29 -17.71
CA THR A 70 -13.63 -6.81 -17.75
C THR A 70 -13.32 -6.28 -16.35
N PRO A 71 -12.36 -6.88 -15.62
CA PRO A 71 -11.97 -6.35 -14.31
C PRO A 71 -11.39 -4.96 -14.52
N ILE A 72 -12.19 -3.93 -14.21
CA ILE A 72 -11.74 -2.55 -14.17
C ILE A 72 -10.72 -2.51 -13.02
N GLU A 73 -9.42 -2.49 -13.35
CA GLU A 73 -8.36 -2.37 -12.34
C GLU A 73 -8.60 -1.10 -11.53
N GLU A 74 -8.93 -1.28 -10.24
CA GLU A 74 -9.08 -0.16 -9.32
C GLU A 74 -7.74 0.59 -9.21
N PRO A 75 -7.73 1.93 -9.29
CA PRO A 75 -6.49 2.69 -9.20
C PRO A 75 -5.91 2.63 -7.78
N ILE A 76 -4.59 2.55 -7.68
CA ILE A 76 -3.84 2.44 -6.42
C ILE A 76 -4.14 3.62 -5.50
N ASP A 77 -4.72 3.37 -4.32
CA ASP A 77 -5.12 4.37 -3.33
C ASP A 77 -4.09 4.58 -2.20
N GLU A 78 -4.32 5.54 -1.32
CA GLU A 78 -3.43 5.83 -0.19
C GLU A 78 -3.26 4.63 0.75
N GLN A 79 -4.33 3.83 0.91
CA GLN A 79 -4.32 2.64 1.75
C GLN A 79 -3.44 1.54 1.17
N GLU A 80 -3.49 1.31 -0.14
CA GLU A 80 -2.62 0.34 -0.79
C GLU A 80 -1.15 0.74 -0.65
N ILE A 81 -0.82 2.03 -0.78
CA ILE A 81 0.52 2.54 -0.55
C ILE A 81 0.96 2.32 0.90
N TYR A 82 0.06 2.56 1.87
CA TYR A 82 0.32 2.26 3.28
C TYR A 82 0.62 0.77 3.50
N ASP A 83 -0.20 -0.11 2.95
CA ASP A 83 -0.05 -1.55 3.08
C ASP A 83 1.31 -2.02 2.50
N LEU A 84 1.76 -1.42 1.39
CA LEU A 84 3.05 -1.74 0.75
C LEU A 84 4.30 -1.39 1.58
N ILE A 85 4.23 -0.33 2.39
CA ILE A 85 5.40 0.23 3.11
C ILE A 85 5.32 0.04 4.63
N SER A 86 4.14 -0.23 5.18
CA SER A 86 3.94 -0.41 6.61
C SER A 86 4.68 -1.63 7.16
N THR A 87 4.90 -2.65 6.34
CA THR A 87 5.57 -3.91 6.69
C THR A 87 7.09 -3.86 6.60
N ILE A 88 7.68 -2.77 6.11
CA ILE A 88 9.13 -2.58 6.09
C ILE A 88 9.66 -2.66 7.52
N SER A 89 10.72 -3.44 7.73
CA SER A 89 11.33 -3.57 9.06
C SER A 89 12.28 -2.42 9.37
N ASP A 90 12.31 -2.01 10.62
CA ASP A 90 13.25 -0.99 11.11
C ASP A 90 14.68 -1.57 11.20
N PRO A 91 15.71 -0.79 10.84
CA PRO A 91 17.10 -1.27 10.87
C PRO A 91 17.67 -1.48 12.27
N GLU A 92 17.11 -0.83 13.31
CA GLU A 92 17.59 -0.90 14.70
C GLU A 92 16.69 -1.75 15.60
N HIS A 93 15.39 -1.83 15.30
CA HIS A 93 14.39 -2.46 16.15
C HIS A 93 13.66 -3.62 15.45
N PRO A 94 13.24 -4.66 16.19
CA PRO A 94 12.49 -5.79 15.65
C PRO A 94 11.00 -5.44 15.43
N HIS A 95 10.74 -4.27 14.82
CA HIS A 95 9.41 -3.74 14.56
C HIS A 95 9.32 -3.20 13.13
N THR A 96 8.10 -3.13 12.61
CA THR A 96 7.86 -2.53 11.30
C THR A 96 7.66 -1.03 11.40
N LEU A 97 7.87 -0.31 10.28
CA LEU A 97 7.68 1.14 10.22
C LEU A 97 6.24 1.55 10.55
N GLY A 98 5.25 0.71 10.22
CA GLY A 98 3.86 0.91 10.63
C GLY A 98 3.69 0.81 12.14
N GLN A 99 4.29 -0.20 12.79
CA GLN A 99 4.19 -0.40 14.24
C GLN A 99 4.84 0.73 15.04
N LEU A 100 5.93 1.32 14.52
CA LEU A 100 6.62 2.44 15.13
C LEU A 100 5.99 3.80 14.80
N SER A 101 4.86 3.82 14.08
CA SER A 101 4.21 5.04 13.59
C SER A 101 5.14 5.95 12.78
N VAL A 102 6.18 5.37 12.15
CA VAL A 102 7.10 6.09 11.27
C VAL A 102 6.41 6.43 9.95
N VAL A 103 5.59 5.50 9.46
CA VAL A 103 4.63 5.70 8.37
C VAL A 103 3.23 5.76 8.97
N ARG A 104 2.44 6.75 8.56
CA ARG A 104 1.03 6.88 8.93
C ARG A 104 0.18 7.10 7.68
N LEU A 105 -1.00 6.49 7.63
CA LEU A 105 -1.97 6.67 6.54
C LEU A 105 -2.30 8.15 6.22
N PRO A 106 -2.55 9.06 7.18
CA PRO A 106 -2.85 10.46 6.88
C PRO A 106 -1.68 11.24 6.26
N ASP A 107 -0.45 10.71 6.36
CA ASP A 107 0.77 11.33 5.84
C ASP A 107 1.11 10.81 4.42
N ILE A 108 0.19 10.08 3.79
CA ILE A 108 0.31 9.54 2.43
C ILE A 108 -0.69 10.29 1.53
N HIS A 109 -0.20 10.77 0.39
CA HIS A 109 -1.00 11.57 -0.54
C HIS A 109 -0.80 11.08 -1.98
N VAL A 110 -1.91 10.72 -2.65
CA VAL A 110 -1.91 10.34 -4.07
C VAL A 110 -2.55 11.45 -4.89
N THR A 111 -1.74 12.15 -5.68
CA THR A 111 -2.22 13.20 -6.60
C THR A 111 -2.27 12.66 -8.02
N ARG A 112 -3.49 12.51 -8.55
CA ARG A 112 -3.74 12.13 -9.95
C ARG A 112 -4.10 13.36 -10.77
N PRO A 113 -3.58 13.50 -12.00
CA PRO A 113 -3.99 14.58 -12.89
C PRO A 113 -5.41 14.34 -13.43
N ALA A 114 -6.11 15.41 -13.82
CA ALA A 114 -7.52 15.32 -14.25
C ALA A 114 -7.73 14.48 -15.52
N ASN A 115 -6.69 14.31 -16.34
CA ASN A 115 -6.72 13.49 -17.56
C ASN A 115 -6.38 12.01 -17.30
N ALA A 116 -6.27 11.58 -16.04
CA ALA A 116 -5.77 10.24 -15.73
C ALA A 116 -6.64 9.09 -16.24
N TRP A 117 -7.95 9.30 -16.31
CA TRP A 117 -8.89 8.32 -16.87
C TRP A 117 -8.88 8.26 -18.40
N SER A 118 -8.33 9.27 -19.07
CA SER A 118 -8.32 9.38 -20.53
C SER A 118 -6.97 9.08 -21.15
N ASP A 119 -5.89 9.26 -20.39
CA ASP A 119 -4.52 8.99 -20.81
C ASP A 119 -3.84 8.02 -19.83
N PRO A 120 -3.67 6.74 -20.23
CA PRO A 120 -2.93 5.75 -19.45
C PRO A 120 -1.46 6.15 -19.17
N GLN A 121 -0.90 7.13 -19.90
CA GLN A 121 0.45 7.65 -19.67
C GLN A 121 0.50 8.81 -18.67
N SER A 122 -0.63 9.21 -18.10
CA SER A 122 -0.68 10.28 -17.12
C SER A 122 0.15 9.93 -15.87
N LEU A 123 0.99 10.87 -15.47
CA LEU A 123 1.90 10.70 -14.33
C LEU A 123 1.14 10.94 -13.02
N THR A 124 0.99 9.89 -12.21
CA THR A 124 0.46 10.00 -10.84
C THR A 124 1.60 10.31 -9.87
N THR A 125 1.42 11.27 -8.96
CA THR A 125 2.42 11.58 -7.94
C THR A 125 2.01 11.00 -6.60
N VAL A 126 2.92 10.25 -5.98
CA VAL A 126 2.78 9.72 -4.62
C VAL A 126 3.73 10.49 -3.71
N LEU A 127 3.19 11.12 -2.69
CA LEU A 127 3.96 11.79 -1.65
C LEU A 127 3.78 11.02 -0.34
N VAL A 128 4.90 10.65 0.30
CA VAL A 128 4.92 10.01 1.62
C VAL A 128 5.73 10.87 2.58
N GLU A 129 5.10 11.28 3.68
CA GLU A 129 5.78 11.95 4.78
C GLU A 129 6.10 10.97 5.91
N LEU A 130 7.35 10.97 6.34
CA LEU A 130 7.86 10.08 7.38
C LEU A 130 8.08 10.86 8.67
N THR A 131 7.73 10.25 9.80
CA THR A 131 7.93 10.83 11.14
C THR A 131 8.87 9.93 11.96
N PRO A 132 10.18 10.18 11.98
CA PRO A 132 11.13 9.33 12.68
C PRO A 132 10.83 9.26 14.19
N THR A 133 11.20 8.15 14.81
CA THR A 133 10.97 7.89 16.25
C THR A 133 11.81 8.81 17.16
N ILE A 134 12.93 9.32 16.63
CA ILE A 134 13.87 10.20 17.32
C ILE A 134 14.33 11.32 16.36
N ASN A 135 14.41 12.54 16.85
CA ASN A 135 14.76 13.75 16.10
C ASN A 135 16.24 13.88 15.69
N HIS A 136 17.10 12.97 16.13
CA HIS A 136 18.53 12.88 15.81
C HIS A 136 18.90 11.53 15.20
N CYS A 137 17.94 10.89 14.53
CA CYS A 137 18.12 9.58 13.91
C CYS A 137 19.10 9.68 12.73
N SER A 138 20.28 9.06 12.87
CA SER A 138 21.26 8.93 11.78
C SER A 138 20.74 8.07 10.62
N LEU A 139 19.71 7.26 10.86
CA LEU A 139 19.13 6.33 9.88
C LEU A 139 17.90 6.90 9.17
N ALA A 140 17.52 8.16 9.43
CA ALA A 140 16.38 8.80 8.75
C ALA A 140 16.49 8.73 7.21
N THR A 141 17.70 8.94 6.67
CA THR A 141 17.94 8.79 5.22
C THR A 141 17.81 7.35 4.76
N VAL A 142 18.26 6.36 5.54
CA VAL A 142 18.17 4.93 5.20
C VAL A 142 16.71 4.47 5.16
N ILE A 143 15.92 4.89 6.15
CA ILE A 143 14.48 4.63 6.20
C ILE A 143 13.79 5.26 4.98
N GLY A 144 14.10 6.52 4.66
CA GLY A 144 13.57 7.19 3.46
C GLY A 144 13.94 6.49 2.15
N LEU A 145 15.18 5.98 2.04
CA LEU A 145 15.64 5.19 0.90
C LEU A 145 14.89 3.85 0.79
N ALA A 146 14.65 3.16 1.91
CA ALA A 146 13.92 1.89 1.92
C ALA A 146 12.48 2.06 1.44
N VAL A 147 11.77 3.07 1.96
CA VAL A 147 10.40 3.40 1.54
C VAL A 147 10.38 3.76 0.05
N ARG A 148 11.30 4.60 -0.40
CA ARG A 148 11.39 5.00 -1.80
C ARG A 148 11.67 3.79 -2.71
N CYS A 149 12.63 2.94 -2.35
CA CYS A 149 12.98 1.76 -3.11
C CYS A 149 11.82 0.76 -3.19
N ARG A 150 11.12 0.52 -2.07
CA ARG A 150 9.94 -0.35 -2.03
C ARG A 150 8.84 0.13 -2.97
N LEU A 151 8.52 1.43 -2.94
CA LEU A 151 7.49 2.00 -3.80
C LEU A 151 7.90 2.02 -5.27
N GLU A 152 9.17 2.33 -5.58
CA GLU A 152 9.67 2.27 -6.97
C GLU A 152 9.68 0.84 -7.54
N GLN A 153 9.80 -0.20 -6.69
CA GLN A 153 9.71 -1.60 -7.09
C GLN A 153 8.26 -2.10 -7.23
N ALA A 154 7.36 -1.63 -6.36
CA ALA A 154 5.99 -2.11 -6.29
C ALA A 154 5.03 -1.36 -7.23
N LEU A 155 5.28 -0.07 -7.48
CA LEU A 155 4.40 0.77 -8.28
C LEU A 155 4.79 0.75 -9.77
N PRO A 156 3.81 0.89 -10.69
CA PRO A 156 4.09 1.07 -12.11
C PRO A 156 4.96 2.30 -12.39
N PRO A 157 5.71 2.34 -13.50
CA PRO A 157 6.61 3.46 -13.84
C PRO A 157 5.88 4.78 -14.13
N SER A 158 4.55 4.77 -14.28
CA SER A 158 3.71 5.97 -14.36
C SER A 158 3.55 6.69 -13.02
N TYR A 159 4.00 6.10 -11.91
CA TYR A 159 3.97 6.69 -10.57
C TYR A 159 5.31 7.37 -10.25
N ARG A 160 5.24 8.67 -9.95
CA ARG A 160 6.37 9.43 -9.43
C ARG A 160 6.32 9.43 -7.90
N VAL A 161 7.26 8.73 -7.29
CA VAL A 161 7.41 8.65 -5.83
C VAL A 161 8.24 9.82 -5.30
N ASP A 162 7.71 10.52 -4.29
CA ASP A 162 8.40 11.53 -3.50
C ASP A 162 8.30 11.15 -2.01
N VAL A 163 9.45 11.07 -1.34
CA VAL A 163 9.54 10.68 0.08
C VAL A 163 10.28 11.77 0.82
N ARG A 164 9.66 12.26 1.90
CA ARG A 164 10.24 13.32 2.74
C ARG A 164 9.99 13.05 4.22
N MET A 165 10.83 13.60 5.07
CA MET A 165 10.56 13.78 6.49
C MET A 165 9.49 14.87 6.64
N LYS A 166 8.54 14.64 7.55
CA LYS A 166 7.53 15.63 7.92
C LYS A 166 8.20 16.85 8.55
N ASP A 167 7.72 18.05 8.23
CA ASP A 167 8.33 19.29 8.71
C ASP A 167 8.37 19.35 10.24
N GLY A 168 9.56 19.62 10.79
CA GLY A 168 9.78 19.70 12.23
C GLY A 168 9.90 18.34 12.94
N SER A 169 9.83 17.21 12.22
CA SER A 169 9.95 15.87 12.81
C SER A 169 11.40 15.41 13.07
N HIS A 170 12.37 16.01 12.39
CA HIS A 170 13.78 15.69 12.52
C HIS A 170 14.62 16.97 12.56
N ALA A 171 15.72 17.00 13.33
CA ALA A 171 16.54 18.19 13.49
C ALA A 171 17.22 18.68 12.19
N GLN A 172 17.33 17.79 11.20
CA GLN A 172 17.93 18.05 9.89
C GLN A 172 17.01 17.56 8.76
N ASP A 173 15.69 17.64 8.96
CA ASP A 173 14.66 17.27 7.98
C ASP A 173 14.93 17.86 6.58
N ASP A 174 15.21 19.16 6.46
CA ASP A 174 15.53 19.83 5.19
C ASP A 174 16.73 19.18 4.47
N GLN A 175 17.78 18.86 5.23
CA GLN A 175 18.97 18.25 4.67
C GLN A 175 18.66 16.85 4.17
N VAL A 176 17.96 16.03 4.96
CA VAL A 176 17.54 14.66 4.59
C VAL A 176 16.64 14.70 3.35
N ASN A 177 15.64 15.58 3.32
CA ASN A 177 14.72 15.76 2.21
C ASN A 177 15.46 16.11 0.91
N LYS A 178 16.49 16.97 1.00
CA LYS A 178 17.35 17.29 -0.15
C LYS A 178 18.14 16.07 -0.64
N GLN A 179 18.59 15.18 0.25
CA GLN A 179 19.27 13.95 -0.16
C GLN A 179 18.31 12.98 -0.86
N LEU A 180 17.11 12.79 -0.29
CA LEU A 180 16.10 11.88 -0.83
C LEU A 180 15.54 12.34 -2.17
N LYS A 181 15.50 13.66 -2.43
CA LYS A 181 15.04 14.24 -3.70
C LYS A 181 16.07 14.15 -4.83
N ASP A 182 17.35 14.01 -4.51
CA ASP A 182 18.43 13.94 -5.48
C ASP A 182 18.52 12.54 -6.10
N LYS A 183 18.02 12.40 -7.33
CA LYS A 183 17.95 11.10 -8.02
C LYS A 183 19.32 10.48 -8.31
N GLU A 184 20.32 11.30 -8.64
CA GLU A 184 21.66 10.80 -8.94
C GLU A 184 22.32 10.27 -7.67
N ARG A 185 22.14 10.96 -6.55
CA ARG A 185 22.65 10.49 -5.26
C ARG A 185 21.94 9.24 -4.77
N VAL A 186 20.62 9.14 -4.96
CA VAL A 186 19.86 7.94 -4.60
C VAL A 186 20.31 6.75 -5.45
N ALA A 187 20.48 6.93 -6.76
CA ALA A 187 20.97 5.87 -7.64
C ALA A 187 22.36 5.38 -7.20
N ALA A 188 23.30 6.30 -6.93
CA ALA A 188 24.64 5.95 -6.45
C ALA A 188 24.61 5.24 -5.08
N ALA A 189 23.66 5.58 -4.20
CA ALA A 189 23.50 4.89 -2.92
C ALA A 189 23.01 3.45 -3.09
N LEU A 190 22.17 3.17 -4.09
CA LEU A 190 21.68 1.82 -4.41
C LEU A 190 22.73 0.93 -5.11
N GLU A 191 23.81 1.52 -5.62
CA GLU A 191 25.00 0.79 -6.13
C GLU A 191 26.01 0.46 -5.02
N ASN A 192 25.84 1.02 -3.83
CA ASN A 192 26.70 0.70 -2.69
C ASN A 192 26.24 -0.60 -2.02
N ASP A 193 27.06 -1.65 -2.11
CA ASP A 193 26.75 -2.99 -1.57
C ASP A 193 26.40 -2.98 -0.07
N THR A 194 27.03 -2.13 0.74
CA THR A 194 26.78 -2.07 2.18
C THR A 194 25.40 -1.49 2.49
N LEU A 195 25.04 -0.39 1.82
CA LEU A 195 23.72 0.21 1.96
C LEU A 195 22.65 -0.71 1.40
N ARG A 196 22.92 -1.33 0.25
CA ARG A 196 22.03 -2.30 -0.37
C ARG A 196 21.72 -3.47 0.53
N SER A 197 22.72 -4.06 1.18
CA SER A 197 22.52 -5.15 2.12
C SER A 197 21.64 -4.76 3.31
N VAL A 198 21.75 -3.52 3.81
CA VAL A 198 20.88 -3.02 4.88
C VAL A 198 19.45 -2.84 4.37
N LEU A 199 19.29 -2.25 3.18
CA LEU A 199 17.97 -2.06 2.55
C LEU A 199 17.29 -3.40 2.26
N ASP A 200 17.99 -4.36 1.69
CA ASP A 200 17.47 -5.69 1.38
C ASP A 200 16.95 -6.36 2.66
N LYS A 201 17.72 -6.30 3.75
CA LYS A 201 17.29 -6.80 5.07
C LYS A 201 16.04 -6.10 5.58
N MET A 202 15.94 -4.77 5.42
CA MET A 202 14.75 -4.03 5.81
C MET A 202 13.51 -4.45 5.00
N LEU A 203 13.71 -4.81 3.72
CA LEU A 203 12.67 -5.19 2.77
C LEU A 203 12.30 -6.68 2.81
N GLU A 204 13.08 -7.55 3.46
CA GLU A 204 12.79 -9.00 3.59
C GLU A 204 11.40 -9.31 4.15
N THR A 205 10.85 -8.42 4.98
CA THR A 205 9.53 -8.58 5.60
C THR A 205 8.37 -8.13 4.71
N CYS A 206 8.66 -7.54 3.55
CA CYS A 206 7.64 -7.08 2.60
C CYS A 206 7.18 -8.25 1.72
N ALA A 207 5.88 -8.55 1.75
CA ALA A 207 5.25 -9.54 0.89
C ALA A 207 4.82 -8.96 -0.48
#